data_AF-A0AAE7J755-F1
#
_entry.id   AF-A0AAE7J755-F1
#
_cell.length_a   1.000
_cell.length_b   1.000
_cell.length_c   1.000
_cell.angle_alpha   90.00
_cell.angle_beta   90.00
_cell.angle_gamma   90.00
#
_symmetry.space_group_name_H-M   'P 1'
#
loop_
_entity.id
_entity.type
_entity.pdbx_description
1 polymer ?
#
loop_
_entity_poly.entity_id
_entity_poly.type
_entity_poly.pdbx_seq_one_letter_code
_entity_poly.pdbx_strand_id
1 'polypeptide(L)'
;MVASHQAVEKALKALHLHHGQQSWGHGLGRSFRDLPAFVSEPLAARVPDLEDRLRVLDALYIPTRYPDSLPEGAPTDHFGRLQSSDAITHASALVDAIRVAMANS
;
A
#
# COMPACT_ATOMS: atom_id res chain seq x y z
N MET A 1 -11.04 3.03 1.22
CA MET A 1 -10.14 2.73 0.08
C MET A 1 -9.02 3.76 -0.06
N VAL A 2 -9.30 5.04 -0.31
CA VAL A 2 -8.25 6.10 -0.33
C VAL A 2 -7.46 6.15 0.97
N ALA A 3 -8.15 6.07 2.12
CA ALA A 3 -7.49 6.01 3.42
C ALA A 3 -6.59 4.77 3.59
N SER A 4 -6.96 3.63 3.00
CA SER A 4 -6.19 2.38 3.06
C SER A 4 -4.89 2.48 2.26
N HIS A 5 -4.95 3.02 1.04
CA HIS A 5 -3.76 3.29 0.22
C HIS A 5 -2.83 4.30 0.91
N GLN A 6 -3.39 5.44 1.37
CA GLN A 6 -2.62 6.48 2.04
C GLN A 6 -1.97 5.98 3.34
N ALA A 7 -2.63 5.12 4.12
CA ALA A 7 -2.05 4.53 5.31
C ALA A 7 -0.77 3.73 4.99
N VAL A 8 -0.81 2.88 3.96
CA VAL A 8 0.36 2.13 3.52
C VAL A 8 1.43 3.05 2.93
N GLU A 9 1.05 4.08 2.16
CA GLU A 9 1.99 5.07 1.61
C GLU A 9 2.78 5.76 2.74
N LYS A 10 2.09 6.18 3.81
CA LYS A 10 2.74 6.83 4.96
C LYS A 10 3.59 5.85 5.75
N ALA A 11 3.15 4.60 5.94
CA ALA A 11 3.95 3.58 6.61
C ALA A 11 5.25 3.28 5.85
N LEU A 12 5.20 3.09 4.53
CA LEU A 12 6.40 2.89 3.72
C LEU A 12 7.34 4.10 3.78
N LYS A 13 6.81 5.32 3.69
CA LYS A 13 7.61 6.55 3.86
C LYS A 13 8.28 6.63 5.22
N ALA A 14 7.57 6.26 6.29
CA ALA A 14 8.15 6.21 7.63
C ALA A 14 9.27 5.17 7.74
N LEU A 15 9.11 4.00 7.10
CA LEU A 15 10.15 2.97 7.05
C LEU A 15 11.40 3.45 6.29
N HIS A 16 11.24 4.12 5.16
CA HIS A 16 12.38 4.74 4.46
C HIS A 16 13.07 5.78 5.35
N LEU A 17 12.32 6.66 5.99
CA LEU A 17 12.88 7.68 6.89
C LEU A 17 13.63 7.06 8.07
N HIS A 18 13.12 5.96 8.62
CA HIS A 18 13.78 5.20 9.68
C HIS A 18 15.16 4.67 9.26
N HIS A 19 15.31 4.27 7.99
CA HIS A 19 16.59 3.86 7.42
C HIS A 19 17.37 5.00 6.74
N GLY A 20 17.02 6.26 7.00
CA GLY A 20 17.73 7.43 6.45
C GLY A 20 17.53 7.65 4.94
N GLN A 21 16.52 7.04 4.34
CA GLN A 21 16.16 7.20 2.93
C GLN A 21 14.97 8.17 2.76
N GLN A 22 14.88 8.81 1.59
CA GLN A 22 13.68 9.52 1.16
C GLN A 22 12.99 8.75 0.04
N SER A 23 11.70 8.47 0.20
CA SER A 23 10.86 7.86 -0.84
C SER A 23 10.06 8.91 -1.60
N TRP A 24 10.07 8.81 -2.93
CA TRP A 24 9.44 9.74 -3.86
C TRP A 24 8.33 9.04 -4.67
N GLY A 25 7.19 9.73 -4.84
CA GLY A 25 6.03 9.24 -5.57
C GLY A 25 4.91 8.67 -4.68
N HIS A 26 3.94 8.02 -5.33
CA HIS A 26 2.75 7.42 -4.71
C HIS A 26 2.58 5.91 -4.97
N GLY A 27 3.41 5.31 -5.83
CA GLY A 27 3.32 3.88 -6.14
C GLY A 27 3.85 3.06 -4.98
N LEU A 28 2.97 2.33 -4.30
CA LEU A 28 3.32 1.53 -3.13
C LEU A 28 4.29 0.41 -3.50
N GLY A 29 4.05 -0.28 -4.62
CA GLY A 29 4.94 -1.35 -5.11
C GLY A 29 6.34 -0.84 -5.46
N ARG A 30 6.45 0.38 -6.00
CA ARG A 30 7.76 1.00 -6.28
C ARG A 30 8.48 1.36 -4.98
N SER A 31 7.80 2.02 -4.04
CA SER A 31 8.41 2.38 -2.75
C SER A 31 8.90 1.14 -2.02
N PHE A 32 8.16 0.03 -2.03
CA PHE A 32 8.62 -1.21 -1.42
C PHE A 32 9.90 -1.76 -2.06
N ARG A 33 9.99 -1.77 -3.40
CA ARG A 33 11.20 -2.24 -4.11
C ARG A 33 12.42 -1.34 -3.94
N ASP A 34 12.22 -0.07 -3.60
CA ASP A 34 13.29 0.88 -3.32
C ASP A 34 13.89 0.69 -1.91
N LEU A 35 13.30 -0.17 -1.06
CA LEU A 35 13.86 -0.50 0.26
C LEU A 35 15.12 -1.38 0.12
N PRO A 36 16.09 -1.25 1.05
CA PRO A 36 17.24 -2.16 1.10
C PRO A 36 16.80 -3.61 1.28
N ALA A 37 17.50 -4.55 0.66
CA ALA A 37 17.17 -5.99 0.72
C ALA A 37 17.05 -6.52 2.15
N PHE A 38 17.93 -6.08 3.06
CA PHE A 38 17.89 -6.48 4.48
C PHE A 38 16.62 -6.01 5.22
N VAL A 39 15.84 -5.09 4.65
CA VAL A 39 14.55 -4.62 5.17
C VAL A 39 13.39 -5.26 4.41
N SER A 40 13.47 -5.29 3.07
CA SER A 40 12.38 -5.77 2.22
C SER A 40 12.23 -7.30 2.27
N GLU A 41 13.31 -8.07 2.41
CA GLU A 41 13.23 -9.53 2.49
C GLU A 41 12.54 -10.03 3.76
N PRO A 42 12.89 -9.56 4.99
CA PRO A 42 12.14 -9.95 6.19
C PRO A 42 10.68 -9.49 6.14
N LEU A 43 10.41 -8.33 5.54
CA LEU A 43 9.05 -7.80 5.42
C LEU A 43 8.20 -8.66 4.47
N ALA A 44 8.76 -9.07 3.32
CA ALA A 44 8.12 -9.99 2.38
C ALA A 44 7.89 -11.39 2.97
N ALA A 45 8.85 -11.90 3.76
CA ALA A 45 8.68 -13.17 4.45
C ALA A 45 7.56 -13.14 5.51
N ARG A 46 7.26 -11.96 6.07
CA ARG A 46 6.26 -11.79 7.12
C ARG A 46 4.84 -11.56 6.61
N VAL A 47 4.70 -11.10 5.37
CA VAL A 47 3.40 -10.83 4.72
C VAL A 47 3.31 -11.65 3.44
N PRO A 48 2.50 -12.72 3.42
CA PRO A 48 2.23 -13.47 2.20
C PRO A 48 1.66 -12.55 1.11
N ASP A 49 2.14 -12.74 -0.12
CA ASP A 49 1.70 -12.01 -1.31
C ASP A 49 1.86 -10.49 -1.17
N LEU A 50 2.87 -10.02 -0.43
CA LEU A 50 3.08 -8.59 -0.13
C LEU A 50 2.99 -7.72 -1.39
N GLU A 51 3.72 -8.06 -2.46
CA GLU A 51 3.72 -7.26 -3.69
C GLU A 51 2.36 -7.26 -4.39
N ASP A 52 1.61 -8.37 -4.34
CA ASP A 52 0.27 -8.44 -4.92
C ASP A 52 -0.71 -7.59 -4.10
N ARG A 53 -0.60 -7.59 -2.77
CA ARG A 53 -1.38 -6.71 -1.89
C ARG A 53 -1.11 -5.23 -2.18
N LEU A 54 0.16 -4.85 -2.40
CA LEU A 54 0.52 -3.49 -2.81
C LEU A 54 -0.07 -3.15 -4.17
N ARG A 55 -0.03 -4.08 -5.14
CA ARG A 55 -0.61 -3.89 -6.47
C ARG A 55 -2.13 -3.71 -6.42
N VAL A 56 -2.82 -4.49 -5.59
CA VAL A 56 -4.27 -4.34 -5.36
C VAL A 56 -4.57 -2.95 -4.81
N LEU A 57 -3.85 -2.49 -3.79
CA LEU A 57 -4.06 -1.16 -3.22
C LEU A 57 -3.75 -0.04 -4.22
N ASP A 58 -2.68 -0.15 -5.00
CA ASP A 58 -2.36 0.81 -6.08
C ASP A 58 -3.46 0.83 -7.15
N ALA A 59 -3.98 -0.32 -7.57
CA ALA A 59 -5.06 -0.41 -8.57
C ALA A 59 -6.37 0.22 -8.07
N LEU A 60 -6.68 0.06 -6.78
CA LEU A 60 -7.85 0.67 -6.13
C LEU A 60 -7.72 2.19 -5.95
N TYR A 61 -6.51 2.75 -6.10
CA TYR A 61 -6.23 4.17 -6.00
C TYR A 61 -6.44 4.92 -7.33
N ILE A 62 -6.19 4.26 -8.47
CA ILE A 62 -6.25 4.83 -9.83
C ILE A 62 -7.59 5.52 -10.19
N PRO A 63 -8.79 4.97 -9.87
CA PRO A 63 -10.06 5.61 -10.24
C PRO A 63 -10.41 6.86 -9.41
N THR A 64 -9.68 7.14 -8.32
CA THR A 64 -9.94 8.32 -7.48
C THR A 64 -9.24 9.59 -7.97
N ARG A 65 -8.35 9.49 -8.97
CA ARG A 65 -7.65 10.63 -9.59
C ARG A 65 -7.95 10.84 -11.08
N TYR A 66 -8.47 9.83 -11.78
CA TYR A 66 -8.87 9.93 -13.20
C TYR A 66 -10.29 9.37 -13.41
N PRO A 67 -11.34 10.20 -13.25
CA PRO A 67 -12.73 9.79 -13.46
C PRO A 67 -13.04 9.38 -14.92
N ASP A 68 -12.17 9.70 -15.88
CA ASP A 68 -12.37 9.43 -17.31
C ASP A 68 -12.20 7.96 -17.74
N SER A 69 -11.90 7.05 -16.81
CA SER A 69 -11.67 5.62 -17.10
C SER A 69 -12.87 4.72 -16.83
N LEU A 70 -14.02 5.28 -16.44
CA LEU A 70 -15.27 4.56 -16.21
C LEU A 70 -16.27 4.80 -17.37
N PRO A 71 -16.74 3.75 -18.07
CA PRO A 71 -17.91 3.87 -18.92
C PRO A 71 -19.14 4.08 -18.02
N GLU A 72 -19.87 5.18 -18.26
CA GLU A 72 -21.15 5.59 -17.65
C GLU A 72 -21.57 4.89 -16.34
N GLY A 73 -21.27 5.53 -15.20
CA GLY A 73 -21.76 5.16 -13.87
C GLY A 73 -20.94 5.83 -12.76
N ALA A 74 -21.59 6.30 -11.69
CA ALA A 74 -20.87 6.97 -10.60
C ALA A 74 -19.82 6.02 -9.98
N PRO A 75 -18.58 6.46 -9.70
CA PRO A 75 -17.52 5.61 -9.13
C PRO A 75 -17.93 4.90 -7.83
N THR A 76 -18.87 5.49 -7.10
CA THR A 76 -19.45 4.94 -5.85
C THR A 76 -20.26 3.66 -6.04
N ASP A 77 -20.77 3.37 -7.24
CA ASP A 77 -21.59 2.18 -7.50
C ASP A 77 -20.74 0.93 -7.84
N HIS A 78 -19.48 1.11 -8.26
CA HIS A 78 -18.56 0.02 -8.59
C HIS A 78 -17.63 -0.42 -7.45
N PHE A 79 -17.48 0.41 -6.41
CA PHE A 79 -16.65 0.12 -5.23
C PHE A 79 -17.52 -0.29 -4.03
N GLY A 80 -17.95 -1.54 -4.04
CA GLY A 80 -18.81 -2.12 -3.00
C GLY A 80 -18.11 -2.34 -1.65
N ARG A 81 -18.90 -2.77 -0.65
CA ARG A 81 -18.42 -3.11 0.72
C ARG A 81 -17.31 -4.15 0.74
N LEU A 82 -17.33 -5.12 -0.17
CA LEU A 82 -16.34 -6.19 -0.28
C LEU A 82 -14.94 -5.63 -0.60
N GLN A 83 -14.82 -4.82 -1.67
CA GLN A 83 -13.54 -4.20 -2.04
C GLN A 83 -13.00 -3.25 -0.96
N SER A 84 -13.90 -2.58 -0.22
CA SER A 84 -13.50 -1.76 0.93
C SER A 84 -12.96 -2.60 2.09
N SER A 85 -13.60 -3.72 2.40
CA SER A 85 -13.16 -4.65 3.45
C SER A 85 -11.82 -5.31 3.10
N ASP A 86 -11.65 -5.72 1.85
CA ASP A 86 -10.40 -6.33 1.37
C ASP A 86 -9.26 -5.32 1.38
N ALA A 87 -9.51 -4.08 0.92
CA ALA A 87 -8.52 -3.01 0.98
C ALA A 87 -8.06 -2.69 2.41
N ILE A 88 -8.99 -2.68 3.38
CA ILE A 88 -8.65 -2.50 4.80
C ILE A 88 -7.79 -3.68 5.28
N THR A 89 -8.18 -4.92 4.96
CA THR A 89 -7.44 -6.13 5.36
C THR A 89 -6.02 -6.13 4.82
N HIS A 90 -5.83 -5.79 3.55
CA HIS A 90 -4.50 -5.67 2.94
C HIS A 90 -3.69 -4.55 3.58
N ALA A 91 -4.28 -3.36 3.76
CA ALA A 91 -3.59 -2.23 4.35
C ALA A 91 -3.19 -2.48 5.81
N SER A 92 -4.08 -3.05 6.63
CA SER A 92 -3.78 -3.38 8.03
C SER A 92 -2.61 -4.35 8.14
N ALA A 93 -2.62 -5.44 7.37
CA ALA A 93 -1.53 -6.41 7.37
C ALA A 93 -0.18 -5.76 7.03
N LEU A 94 -0.14 -4.86 6.04
CA LEU A 94 1.07 -4.17 5.62
C LEU A 94 1.54 -3.14 6.66
N VAL A 95 0.63 -2.34 7.22
CA VAL A 95 0.96 -1.33 8.23
C VAL A 95 1.48 -1.98 9.51
N ASP A 96 0.83 -3.05 9.97
CA ASP A 96 1.28 -3.83 11.12
C ASP A 96 2.63 -4.49 10.85
N ALA A 97 2.83 -4.96 9.61
CA ALA A 97 4.10 -5.52 9.19
C ALA A 97 5.26 -4.54 9.35
N ILE A 98 5.07 -3.34 8.79
CA ILE A 98 6.03 -2.22 8.79
C ILE A 98 6.28 -1.71 10.22
N ARG A 99 5.23 -1.56 11.02
CA ARG A 99 5.34 -1.07 12.41
C ARG A 99 6.28 -1.93 13.24
N VAL A 100 6.15 -3.25 13.16
CA VAL A 100 7.03 -4.17 13.91
C VAL A 100 8.44 -4.18 13.31
N ALA A 101 8.57 -4.06 11.99
CA ALA A 101 9.89 -3.96 11.36
C ALA A 101 10.68 -2.77 11.91
N MET A 102 10.03 -1.62 12.11
CA MET A 102 10.61 -0.43 12.73
C MET A 102 10.83 -0.53 14.25
N ALA A 103 10.14 -1.44 14.94
CA ALA A 103 10.25 -1.62 16.38
C ALA A 103 11.36 -2.59 16.78
N ASN A 104 11.78 -3.45 15.86
CA ASN A 104 12.79 -4.50 16.06
C ASN A 104 14.14 -4.17 15.40
N SER A 105 14.32 -2.94 14.92
CA SER A 105 15.47 -2.46 14.14
C SER A 105 16.35 -1.47 14.89
#